data_AF-A0A0F5FUF7-F1
#
_entry.id   AF-A0A0F5FUF7-F1
#
_cell.length_a   1.000
_cell.length_b   1.000
_cell.length_c   1.000
_cell.angle_alpha   90.00
_cell.angle_beta   90.00
_cell.angle_gamma   90.00
#
_symmetry.space_group_name_H-M   'P 1'
#
loop_
_entity.id
_entity.type
_entity.pdbx_description
1 polymer ?
#
loop_
_entity_poly.entity_id
_entity_poly.type
_entity_poly.pdbx_seq_one_letter_code
_entity_poly.pdbx_strand_id
1 'polypeptide(L)' 'MNRFPWDEAMRFGLGVLRLPPREFWGMTPRELAAAFEALNGKRAVPPGRDALDELMRRFPDG' A
#
# COMPACT_ATOMS: atom_id res chain seq x y z
N MET A 1 0.32 -12.50 13.82
CA MET A 1 1.23 -11.51 13.20
C MET A 1 1.39 -11.86 11.74
N ASN A 2 0.96 -11.00 10.82
CA ASN A 2 1.19 -11.26 9.40
C ASN A 2 2.67 -11.04 9.09
N ARG A 3 3.31 -12.00 8.43
CA ARG A 3 4.71 -11.84 7.99
C ARG A 3 4.80 -10.76 6.91
N PHE A 4 5.95 -10.11 6.82
CA PHE A 4 6.20 -9.15 5.75
C PHE A 4 6.09 -9.85 4.36
N PRO A 5 5.40 -9.25 3.37
CA PRO A 5 5.14 -9.90 2.08
C PRO A 5 6.36 -9.78 1.15
N TRP A 6 7.37 -10.61 1.38
CA TRP A 6 8.64 -10.58 0.63
C TRP A 6 8.46 -10.78 -0.87
N ASP A 7 7.57 -11.68 -1.29
CA ASP A 7 7.36 -11.97 -2.71
C ASP A 7 6.81 -10.76 -3.47
N GLU A 8 5.89 -10.01 -2.86
CA GLU A 8 5.33 -8.79 -3.44
C GLU A 8 6.38 -7.68 -3.51
N ALA A 9 7.15 -7.51 -2.43
CA ALA A 9 8.24 -6.53 -2.39
C ALA A 9 9.29 -6.79 -3.47
N MET A 10 9.72 -8.05 -3.64
CA MET A 10 10.71 -8.42 -4.67
C MET A 10 10.15 -8.32 -6.09
N ARG A 11 8.90 -8.75 -6.33
CA ARG A 11 8.24 -8.58 -7.64
C ARG A 11 8.13 -7.12 -8.02
N PHE A 12 7.78 -6.26 -7.07
CA PHE A 12 7.68 -4.83 -7.30
C PHE A 12 9.06 -4.18 -7.52
N GLY A 13 10.02 -4.40 -6.61
CA GLY A 13 11.34 -3.78 -6.68
C GLY A 13 12.20 -4.24 -7.85
N LEU A 14 12.30 -5.55 -8.07
CA LEU A 14 13.15 -6.13 -9.13
C LEU A 14 12.42 -6.23 -10.47
N GLY A 15 11.09 -6.42 -10.46
CA GLY A 15 10.29 -6.60 -11.68
C GLY A 15 9.72 -5.30 -12.23
N VAL A 16 8.94 -4.58 -11.43
CA VAL A 16 8.22 -3.37 -11.87
C VAL A 16 9.14 -2.16 -11.93
N LEU A 17 9.84 -1.86 -10.83
CA LEU A 17 10.79 -0.76 -10.77
C LEU A 17 12.12 -1.07 -11.49
N ARG A 18 12.38 -2.35 -11.77
CA ARG A 18 13.61 -2.84 -12.41
C ARG A 18 14.89 -2.37 -11.72
N LEU A 19 14.85 -2.25 -10.40
CA LEU A 19 16.01 -1.85 -9.62
C LEU A 19 17.09 -2.92 -9.66
N PRO A 20 18.38 -2.54 -9.76
CA PRO A 20 19.46 -3.46 -9.48
C PRO A 20 19.29 -4.07 -8.08
N PRO A 21 19.62 -5.36 -7.88
CA PRO A 21 19.43 -6.01 -6.57
C PRO A 21 20.09 -5.27 -5.41
N ARG A 22 21.26 -4.66 -5.64
CA ARG A 22 21.96 -3.85 -4.62
C ARG A 22 21.13 -2.66 -4.16
N GLU A 23 20.50 -1.94 -5.07
CA GLU A 23 19.67 -0.77 -4.75
C GLU A 23 18.39 -1.22 -4.04
N PHE A 24 17.76 -2.30 -4.50
CA PHE A 24 16.59 -2.87 -3.84
C PHE A 24 16.87 -3.33 -2.40
N TRP A 25 17.99 -4.00 -2.16
CA TRP A 25 18.34 -4.46 -0.80
C TRP A 25 18.93 -3.35 0.08
N GLY A 26 19.39 -2.25 -0.51
CA GLY A 26 19.86 -1.07 0.21
C GLY A 26 18.75 -0.10 0.62
N MET A 27 17.57 -0.21 -0.01
CA MET A 27 16.46 0.70 0.24
C MET A 27 15.77 0.42 1.58
N THR A 28 15.28 1.49 2.21
CA THR A 28 14.50 1.40 3.44
C THR A 28 13.04 1.03 3.15
N PRO A 29 12.31 0.44 4.11
CA PRO A 29 10.89 0.16 3.94
C PRO A 29 10.03 1.41 3.65
N ARG A 30 10.45 2.60 4.13
CA ARG A 30 9.78 3.87 3.85
C ARG A 30 9.92 4.28 2.38
N GLU A 31 11.11 4.10 1.81
CA GLU A 31 11.36 4.38 0.39
C GLU A 31 10.59 3.40 -0.51
N LEU A 32 10.56 2.12 -0.13
CA LEU A 32 9.74 1.12 -0.83
C LEU A 32 8.25 1.48 -0.81
N ALA A 33 7.72 1.91 0.34
CA ALA A 33 6.34 2.35 0.47
C ALA A 33 6.05 3.60 -0.39
N ALA A 34 6.95 4.59 -0.39
CA ALA A 34 6.82 5.79 -1.22
C ALA A 34 6.82 5.46 -2.72
N ALA A 35 7.69 4.55 -3.16
CA ALA A 35 7.72 4.10 -4.55
C ALA A 35 6.42 3.37 -4.94
N PHE A 36 5.86 2.59 -4.00
CA PHE A 36 4.57 1.91 -4.20
C PHE A 36 3.41 2.91 -4.34
N GLU A 37 3.35 3.93 -3.49
CA GLU A 37 2.34 4.99 -3.55
C GLU A 37 2.45 5.84 -4.84
N ALA A 38 3.68 6.08 -5.32
CA ALA A 38 3.90 6.82 -6.56
C ALA A 38 3.28 6.13 -7.79
N LEU A 39 3.27 4.79 -7.81
CA LEU A 39 2.74 4.01 -8.94
C LEU A 39 1.25 3.63 -8.79
N ASN A 40 0.78 3.40 -7.57
CA ASN A 40 -0.60 2.94 -7.31
C ASN A 40 -1.54 4.07 -6.83
N GLY A 41 -1.00 5.27 -6.64
CA GLY A 41 -1.67 6.34 -5.93
C GLY A 41 -1.63 6.16 -4.41
N LYS A 42 -2.03 7.20 -3.69
CA LYS A 42 -2.16 7.13 -2.23
C LYS A 42 -3.23 6.11 -1.89
N ARG A 43 -2.92 5.20 -0.95
CA ARG A 43 -3.91 4.28 -0.41
C ARG A 43 -5.10 5.10 0.10
N ALA A 44 -6.31 4.76 -0.34
CA ALA A 44 -7.51 5.42 0.14
C ALA A 44 -7.51 5.35 1.67
N VAL A 45 -7.55 6.51 2.32
CA VAL A 45 -7.67 6.58 3.76
C VAL A 45 -9.00 5.91 4.11
N PRO A 46 -9.03 4.98 5.10
CA PRO A 46 -10.31 4.46 5.57
C PRO A 46 -11.26 5.61 5.87
N PRO A 47 -12.56 5.50 5.53
CA PRO A 47 -13.51 6.56 5.82
C PRO A 47 -13.44 6.90 7.30
N GLY A 48 -13.40 8.20 7.60
CA GLY A 48 -13.54 8.67 8.98
C GLY A 48 -14.90 8.24 9.55
N ARG A 49 -15.03 8.33 10.88
CA ARG A 49 -16.29 8.04 11.59
C ARG A 49 -17.50 8.71 10.92
N ASP A 50 -17.40 10.00 10.62
CA ASP A 50 -18.49 10.76 10.02
C ASP A 50 -18.92 10.22 8.65
N ALA A 51 -17.95 9.83 7.81
CA ALA A 51 -18.23 9.25 6.50
C ALA A 51 -18.84 7.85 6.62
N LEU A 52 -18.41 7.06 7.60
CA LEU A 52 -19.03 5.77 7.90
C LEU A 52 -20.47 5.94 8.40
N ASP A 53 -20.72 6.88 9.31
CA ASP A 53 -22.04 7.17 9.86
C ASP A 53 -23.01 7.68 8.77
N GLU A 54 -22.51 8.45 7.80
CA GLU A 54 -23.27 8.82 6.60
C GLU A 54 -23.62 7.61 5.74
N LEU A 55 -22.67 6.70 5.51
CA LEU A 55 -22.92 5.46 4.75
C LEU A 55 -23.97 4.58 5.43
N MET A 56 -23.89 4.40 6.76
CA MET A 56 -24.86 3.60 7.52
C MET A 56 -26.28 4.17 7.46
N ARG A 57 -26.42 5.51 7.52
CA ARG A 57 -27.73 6.15 7.34
C ARG A 57 -28.28 6.00 5.92
N ARG A 58 -27.39 6.02 4.92
CA ARG A 58 -27.76 5.96 3.50
C ARG A 58 -28.07 4.54 3.04
N PHE A 59 -27.48 3.54 3.67
CA PHE A 59 -27.67 2.12 3.38
C PHE A 59 -27.96 1.37 4.68
N PRO A 60 -29.19 1.48 5.23
CA PRO A 60 -29.55 0.80 6.47
C PRO A 60 -29.68 -0.71 6.23
N ASP A 61 -28.95 -1.49 7.02
CA ASP A 61 -29.06 -2.96 7.07
C ASP A 61 -30.32 -3.32 7.87
N GLY A 62 -31.47 -3.35 7.18
CA GLY A 62 -32.76 -3.75 7.75
C GLY A 62 -32.86 -5.24 8.07
#